data_AF-A0A1Q6QVM6-F1
#
_entry.id   AF-A0A1Q6QVM6-F1
#
_cell.length_a   1.000
_cell.length_b   1.000
_cell.length_c   1.000
_cell.angle_alpha   90.00
_cell.angle_beta   90.00
_cell.angle_gamma   90.00
#
_symmetry.space_group_name_H-M   'P 1'
#
loop_
_entity.id
_entity.type
_entity.pdbx_description
1 polymer ?
#
loop_
_entity_poly.entity_id
_entity_poly.type
_entity_poly.pdbx_seq_one_letter_code
_entity_poly.pdbx_strand_id
1 'polypeptide(L)' 'MSSHGDEDHIGGSITLINNFKVKKVIFNCGEFNDLEKELIKLLDKKKIKYYSCIKELKFKKNNSR' A
#
# COMPACT_ATOMS: atom_id res chain seq x y z
N MET A 1 13.64 -15.39 12.11
CA MET A 1 13.95 -15.52 10.67
C MET A 1 13.10 -14.50 9.95
N SER A 2 13.65 -13.31 9.73
CA SER A 2 13.11 -12.36 8.76
C SER A 2 13.35 -12.96 7.38
N SER A 3 12.28 -13.28 6.66
CA SER A 3 12.39 -13.67 5.26
C SER A 3 12.98 -12.47 4.52
N HIS A 4 14.07 -12.68 3.78
CA HIS A 4 14.70 -11.67 2.93
C HIS A 4 13.68 -10.93 2.04
N GLY A 5 12.50 -11.53 1.80
CA GLY A 5 11.40 -10.93 1.05
C GLY A 5 10.79 -9.68 1.67
N ASP A 6 10.66 -9.54 3.00
CA ASP A 6 9.86 -8.44 3.57
C ASP A 6 10.59 -7.08 3.48
N GLU A 7 11.91 -7.07 3.67
CA GLU A 7 12.75 -5.88 3.51
C GLU A 7 12.88 -5.46 2.04
N ASP A 8 13.03 -6.43 1.11
CA ASP A 8 13.09 -6.16 -0.34
C ASP A 8 11.73 -5.70 -0.92
N HIS A 9 10.60 -6.02 -0.28
CA HIS A 9 9.26 -5.63 -0.74
C HIS A 9 8.72 -4.31 -0.14
N ILE A 10 8.96 -4.01 1.15
CA ILE A 10 8.43 -2.78 1.78
C ILE A 10 9.34 -1.56 1.57
N GLY A 11 10.66 -1.73 1.46
CA GLY A 11 11.57 -0.64 1.13
C GLY A 11 11.23 0.04 -0.20
N GLY A 12 10.81 -0.75 -1.20
CA GLY A 12 10.32 -0.25 -2.48
C GLY A 12 9.01 0.54 -2.36
N SER A 13 8.10 0.12 -1.48
CA SER A 13 6.79 0.75 -1.29
C SER A 13 6.90 2.17 -0.73
N ILE A 14 7.82 2.41 0.20
CA ILE A 14 8.10 3.75 0.76
C ILE A 14 8.64 4.68 -0.33
N THR A 15 9.60 4.20 -1.12
CA THR A 15 10.20 4.95 -2.23
C THR A 15 9.14 5.31 -3.28
N LEU A 16 8.24 4.38 -3.60
CA LEU A 16 7.14 4.61 -4.53
C LEU A 16 6.18 5.71 -4.03
N ILE A 17 5.79 5.69 -2.75
CA ILE A 17 4.90 6.73 -2.17
C ILE A 17 5.60 8.08 -2.06
N ASN A 18 6.93 8.10 -1.97
CA ASN A 18 7.71 9.34 -1.95
C ASN A 18 7.90 9.94 -3.35
N ASN A 19 8.13 9.10 -4.35
CA ASN A 19 8.50 9.56 -5.69
C ASN A 19 7.33 9.63 -6.68
N PHE A 20 6.24 8.91 -6.41
CA PHE A 20 5.07 8.87 -7.28
C PHE A 20 3.82 9.41 -6.59
N LYS A 21 2.90 9.95 -7.41
CA LYS A 21 1.59 10.40 -6.93
C LYS A 21 0.67 9.20 -6.72
N VAL A 22 0.72 8.62 -5.53
CA VAL A 22 -0.16 7.51 -5.14
C VAL A 22 -1.51 8.05 -4.66
N LYS A 23 -2.60 7.61 -5.31
CA LYS A 23 -3.96 8.02 -4.95
C LYS A 23 -4.54 7.19 -3.81
N LYS A 24 -4.27 5.88 -3.84
CA LYS A 24 -4.77 4.90 -2.87
C LYS A 24 -3.77 3.75 -2.71
N VAL A 25 -3.68 3.21 -1.50
CA VAL A 25 -2.95 1.96 -1.21
C VAL A 25 -3.95 0.90 -0.74
N ILE A 26 -3.69 -0.36 -1.08
CA ILE A 26 -4.56 -1.47 -0.75
C ILE A 26 -3.69 -2.58 -0.19
N PHE A 27 -3.88 -2.87 1.09
CA PHE A 27 -3.21 -3.95 1.79
C PHE A 27 -3.96 -5.27 1.59
N ASN A 28 -3.21 -6.36 1.60
CA ASN A 28 -3.79 -7.70 1.56
C ASN A 28 -4.62 -7.98 2.83
N CYS A 29 -5.43 -9.04 2.82
CA CYS A 29 -6.08 -9.54 4.03
C CYS A 29 -5.04 -10.12 4.99
N GLY A 30 -5.15 -9.78 6.27
CA GLY A 30 -4.22 -10.23 7.32
C GLY A 30 -4.05 -9.18 8.40
N GLU A 31 -3.33 -9.54 9.45
CA GLU A 31 -2.85 -8.58 10.45
C GLU A 31 -1.70 -7.76 9.88
N PHE A 32 -1.63 -6.48 10.28
CA PHE A 32 -0.53 -5.63 9.89
C PHE A 32 0.73 -6.00 10.65
N ASN A 33 1.81 -6.30 9.91
CA ASN A 33 3.13 -6.41 10.50
C ASN A 33 3.70 -5.01 10.83
N ASP A 34 4.84 -4.96 11.51
CA ASP A 34 5.39 -3.68 11.97
C ASP A 34 5.81 -2.74 10.82
N LEU A 35 6.26 -3.30 9.70
CA LEU A 35 6.61 -2.55 8.50
C LEU A 35 5.37 -1.95 7.82
N GLU A 36 4.28 -2.70 7.74
CA GLU A 36 3.00 -2.19 7.23
C GLU A 36 2.43 -1.10 8.13
N LYS A 37 2.61 -1.20 9.45
CA LYS A 37 2.23 -0.12 10.40
C LYS A 37 3.05 1.15 10.14
N GLU A 38 4.35 1.04 9.85
CA GLU A 38 5.16 2.21 9.47
C GLU A 38 4.68 2.84 8.15
N LEU A 39 4.33 2.01 7.17
CA LEU A 39 3.76 2.48 5.91
C LEU A 39 2.44 3.21 6.12
N ILE A 40 1.56 2.68 6.97
CA ILE A 40 0.29 3.31 7.33
C ILE A 40 0.52 4.70 7.95
N LYS A 41 1.46 4.83 8.90
CA LYS A 41 1.83 6.14 9.48
C LYS A 41 2.27 7.14 8.41
N LEU A 42 3.06 6.69 7.43
CA LEU A 42 3.52 7.53 6.32
C LEU A 42 2.37 7.93 5.38
N LEU A 43 1.45 7.01 5.11
CA LEU A 43 0.24 7.27 4.31
C LEU A 43 -0.68 8.29 5.01
N ASP A 44 -0.88 8.14 6.32
CA ASP A 44 -1.66 9.07 7.15
C ASP A 44 -1.05 10.47 7.14
N LYS A 45 0.27 10.58 7.32
CA LYS A 45 1.00 11.86 7.25
C LYS A 45 0.82 12.53 5.88
N LYS A 46 0.80 11.75 4.80
CA LYS A 46 0.59 12.24 3.43
C LYS A 46 -0.90 12.38 3.04
N LYS A 47 -1.82 12.03 3.94
CA LYS A 47 -3.28 12.01 3.70
C LYS A 47 -3.67 11.13 2.50
N ILE A 48 -2.96 10.03 2.28
CA ILE A 48 -3.25 9.06 1.21
C ILE A 48 -4.23 8.03 1.78
N LYS A 49 -5.34 7.81 1.07
CA LYS A 49 -6.35 6.84 1.51
C LYS A 49 -5.80 5.43 1.35
N TYR A 50 -5.95 4.59 2.37
CA TYR A 50 -5.67 3.17 2.27
C TYR A 50 -6.88 2.32 2.65
N TYR A 51 -6.85 1.07 2.20
CA TYR A 51 -7.86 0.05 2.50
C TYR A 51 -7.13 -1.24 2.82
N SER A 52 -7.72 -2.07 3.67
CA SER A 52 -7.24 -3.43 3.93
C SER A 52 -8.35 -4.43 3.64
N CYS A 53 -7.93 -5.63 3.25
CA CYS A 53 -8.81 -6.76 3.02
C CYS A 53 -10.06 -6.44 2.19
N ILE A 54 -9.84 -6.02 0.94
CA ILE A 54 -10.94 -5.83 -0.01
C ILE A 54 -11.25 -7.14 -0.73
N LYS A 55 -12.53 -7.53 -0.70
CA LYS A 55 -13.00 -8.75 -1.37
C LYS A 55 -12.99 -8.61 -2.89
N GLU A 56 -13.28 -7.41 -3.41
CA GLU A 56 -13.31 -7.13 -4.85
C GLU A 56 -12.77 -5.73 -5.14
N LEU A 57 -11.86 -5.66 -6.11
CA LEU A 57 -11.38 -4.42 -6.70
C LEU A 57 -12.36 -3.95 -7.79
N LYS A 58 -13.35 -3.16 -7.40
CA LYS A 58 -14.28 -2.55 -8.37
C LYS A 58 -13.63 -1.33 -9.03
N PHE A 59 -12.83 -1.56 -10.07
CA PHE A 59 -12.40 -0.49 -10.96
C PHE A 59 -13.57 -0.15 -11.89
N LYS A 60 -14.04 1.10 -11.85
CA LYS A 60 -14.91 1.62 -12.90
C LYS A 60 -14.09 1.57 -14.19
N LYS A 61 -14.47 0.70 -15.12
CA LYS A 61 -13.88 0.66 -16.47
C LYS A 61 -14.22 2.00 -17.11
N ASN A 62 -13.24 2.90 -17.16
CA ASN A 62 -13.36 4.10 -17.98
C ASN A 62 -13.25 3.61 -19.42
N ASN A 63 -14.37 3.57 -20.13
CA ASN A 63 -14.37 3.36 -21.57
C ASN A 63 -13.75 4.61 -22.21
N SER A 64 -12.41 4.66 -22.28
CA SER A 64 -11.78 5.55 -23.24
C SER A 64 -12.01 4.92 -24.60
N ARG A 65 -12.85 5.58 -25.41
CA ARG A 65 -12.71 5.51 -26.85
C ARG A 65 -11.43 6.24 -27.26
#